data_AF-A0A926VHP7-F1
#
_entry.id   AF-A0A926VHP7-F1
#
_cell.length_a   1.000
_cell.length_b   1.000
_cell.length_c   1.000
_cell.angle_alpha   90.00
_cell.angle_beta   90.00
_cell.angle_gamma   90.00
#
_symmetry.space_group_name_H-M   'P 1'
#
loop_
_entity.id
_entity.type
_entity.pdbx_description
1 polymer ?
#
loop_
_entity_poly.entity_id
_entity_poly.type
_entity_poly.pdbx_seq_one_letter_code
_entity_poly.pdbx_strand_id
1 'polypeptide(L)' 'MTQESAARFFKAIQQDEALKAKLKATKDPETFVKIAGERGYQFTVEDLHIQIEKLSPEEIASAINPGVGPRRHLLPR' A
#
# COMPACT_ATOMS: atom_id res chain seq x y z
N MET A 1 5.49 -9.18 15.37
CA MET A 1 5.39 -10.03 14.16
C MET A 1 4.29 -9.58 13.18
N THR A 2 3.34 -8.72 13.57
CA THR A 2 2.23 -8.26 12.70
C THR A 2 2.64 -7.19 11.67
N GLN A 3 3.49 -6.23 12.05
CA GLN A 3 4.00 -5.21 11.12
C GLN A 3 4.79 -5.80 9.95
N GLU A 4 5.55 -6.87 10.18
CA GLU A 4 6.29 -7.55 9.11
C GLU A 4 5.34 -8.23 8.11
N SER A 5 4.20 -8.73 8.60
CA SER A 5 3.16 -9.36 7.78
C SER A 5 2.44 -8.34 6.90
N ALA A 6 2.12 -7.16 7.45
CA ALA A 6 1.54 -6.06 6.68
C ALA A 6 2.50 -5.57 5.57
N ALA A 7 3.79 -5.39 5.87
CA ALA A 7 4.78 -4.96 4.88
C ALA A 7 4.97 -5.98 3.75
N ARG A 8 4.98 -7.29 4.07
CA ARG A 8 5.06 -8.37 3.07
C ARG A 8 3.79 -8.40 2.20
N PHE A 9 2.64 -8.18 2.79
CA PHE A 9 1.37 -8.10 2.06
C PHE A 9 1.34 -6.90 1.11
N PHE A 10 1.78 -5.72 1.55
CA PHE A 10 1.89 -4.54 0.68
C PHE A 10 2.84 -4.76 -0.50
N LYS A 11 4.00 -5.42 -0.28
CA LYS A 11 4.90 -5.81 -1.37
C LYS A 11 4.24 -6.77 -2.35
N ALA A 12 3.50 -7.77 -1.84
CA ALA A 12 2.77 -8.70 -2.69
C ALA A 12 1.70 -7.99 -3.55
N ILE A 13 0.98 -7.00 -2.98
CA ILE A 13 0.00 -6.19 -3.71
C ILE A 13 0.68 -5.33 -4.79
N GLN A 14 1.86 -4.77 -4.52
CA GLN A 14 2.57 -4.00 -5.54
C GLN A 14 2.99 -4.86 -6.75
N GLN A 15 3.26 -6.15 -6.53
CA GLN A 15 3.60 -7.10 -7.59
C GLN A 15 2.37 -7.69 -8.29
N ASP A 16 1.22 -7.73 -7.61
CA ASP A 16 -0.02 -8.34 -8.10
C ASP A 16 -1.05 -7.24 -8.47
N GLU A 17 -1.08 -6.87 -9.75
CA GLU A 17 -2.01 -5.87 -10.28
C GLU A 17 -3.49 -6.27 -10.11
N ALA A 18 -3.82 -7.55 -10.14
CA ALA A 18 -5.18 -8.03 -9.95
C ALA A 18 -5.64 -7.81 -8.51
N LEU A 19 -4.74 -8.01 -7.54
CA LEU A 19 -4.97 -7.61 -6.16
C LEU A 19 -5.14 -6.11 -6.01
N LYS A 20 -4.24 -5.34 -6.63
CA LYS A 20 -4.27 -3.88 -6.55
C LYS A 20 -5.59 -3.33 -7.08
N ALA A 21 -6.13 -3.90 -8.16
CA ALA A 21 -7.45 -3.56 -8.69
C ALA A 21 -8.59 -3.92 -7.74
N LYS A 22 -8.59 -5.14 -7.16
CA LYS A 22 -9.59 -5.56 -6.16
C LYS A 22 -9.56 -4.68 -4.90
N LEU A 23 -8.37 -4.30 -4.45
CA LEU A 23 -8.18 -3.45 -3.29
C LEU A 23 -8.55 -2.00 -3.58
N LYS A 24 -8.24 -1.48 -4.78
CA LYS A 24 -8.73 -0.16 -5.21
C LYS A 24 -10.27 -0.07 -5.26
N ALA A 25 -10.94 -1.19 -5.59
CA ALA A 25 -12.40 -1.26 -5.57
C ALA A 25 -12.98 -1.33 -4.15
N THR A 26 -12.16 -1.72 -3.16
CA THR A 26 -12.59 -1.91 -1.78
C THR A 26 -12.23 -0.67 -0.96
N LYS A 27 -13.23 0.10 -0.53
CA LYS A 27 -13.00 1.32 0.30
C LYS A 27 -12.87 1.04 1.79
N ASP A 28 -13.23 -0.16 2.23
CA ASP A 28 -13.31 -0.51 3.65
C ASP A 28 -12.01 -1.13 4.17
N PRO A 29 -11.37 -0.54 5.20
CA PRO A 29 -10.13 -1.05 5.78
C PRO A 29 -10.31 -2.41 6.47
N GLU A 30 -11.51 -2.73 6.94
CA GLU A 30 -11.82 -4.04 7.53
C GLU A 30 -11.80 -5.16 6.48
N THR A 31 -12.30 -4.87 5.27
CA THR A 31 -12.29 -5.82 4.16
C THR A 31 -10.86 -6.07 3.68
N PHE A 32 -9.97 -5.07 3.77
CA PHE A 32 -8.55 -5.24 3.50
C PHE A 32 -7.89 -6.25 4.45
N VAL A 33 -8.16 -6.15 5.75
CA VAL A 33 -7.64 -7.08 6.76
C VAL A 33 -8.20 -8.49 6.54
N LYS A 34 -9.45 -8.63 6.11
CA LYS A 34 -10.04 -9.94 5.76
C LYS A 34 -9.35 -10.58 4.56
N ILE A 35 -9.15 -9.84 3.47
CA ILE A 35 -8.46 -10.35 2.26
C ILE A 35 -7.01 -10.74 2.58
N ALA A 36 -6.36 -9.98 3.46
CA ALA A 36 -5.02 -10.33 3.95
C ALA A 36 -5.03 -11.63 4.76
N GLY A 37 -6.02 -11.78 5.66
CA GLY A 37 -6.22 -12.98 6.46
C GLY A 37 -6.45 -14.23 5.62
N GLU A 38 -7.25 -14.13 4.55
CA GLU A 38 -7.48 -15.23 3.59
C GLU A 38 -6.20 -15.69 2.89
N ARG A 39 -5.20 -14.81 2.78
CA ARG A 39 -3.89 -15.10 2.18
C ARG A 39 -2.84 -15.53 3.21
N GLY A 40 -3.22 -15.65 4.48
CA GLY A 40 -2.32 -16.04 5.57
C GLY A 40 -1.56 -14.87 6.20
N TYR A 41 -1.92 -13.62 5.89
CA TYR A 41 -1.34 -12.44 6.53
C TYR A 41 -2.26 -11.97 7.66
N GLN A 42 -1.78 -12.03 8.90
CA GLN A 42 -2.50 -11.53 10.07
C GLN A 42 -1.93 -10.19 10.53
N PHE A 43 -2.74 -9.13 10.44
CA PHE A 43 -2.47 -7.80 11.00
C PHE A 43 -3.78 -7.09 11.29
N THR A 44 -3.76 -6.04 12.11
CA THR A 44 -4.95 -5.26 12.48
C THR A 44 -5.09 -4.01 11.62
N VAL A 45 -6.25 -3.34 11.69
CA VAL A 45 -6.47 -2.06 11.03
C VAL A 45 -5.52 -0.98 11.56
N GLU A 46 -5.16 -1.02 12.85
CA GLU A 46 -4.15 -0.12 13.43
C GLU A 46 -2.76 -0.33 12.82
N ASP A 47 -2.32 -1.59 12.66
CA ASP A 47 -1.04 -1.88 12.00
C ASP A 47 -1.02 -1.37 10.55
N LEU A 48 -2.17 -1.43 9.87
CA LEU A 48 -2.37 -0.91 8.52
C LEU A 48 -2.27 0.62 8.50
N HIS A 49 -2.90 1.31 9.44
CA HIS A 49 -2.80 2.77 9.61
C HIS A 49 -1.37 3.22 9.87
N ILE A 50 -0.66 2.53 10.78
CA ILE A 50 0.75 2.81 11.09
C ILE A 50 1.63 2.62 9.84
N GLN A 51 1.33 1.62 9.00
CA GLN A 51 2.05 1.43 7.73
C GLN A 51 1.76 2.55 6.74
N ILE A 52 0.50 2.97 6.61
CA ILE A 52 0.08 4.09 5.75
C ILE A 52 0.75 5.40 6.18
N GLU A 53 0.85 5.66 7.49
CA GLU A 53 1.56 6.84 8.01
C GLU A 53 3.07 6.77 7.79
N LYS A 54 3.65 5.57 7.69
CA LYS A 54 5.06 5.37 7.34
C LYS A 54 5.33 5.50 5.83
N LEU A 55 4.30 5.43 4.98
CA LEU A 55 4.47 5.62 3.54
C LEU A 55 4.82 7.08 3.24
N SER A 56 5.78 7.28 2.34
CA SER A 56 6.15 8.62 1.89
C SER A 56 4.98 9.28 1.14
N PRO A 57 4.78 10.60 1.25
CA PRO A 57 3.84 11.34 0.41
C PRO A 57 4.02 11.05 -1.09
N GLU A 58 5.25 10.75 -1.53
CA GLU A 58 5.57 10.41 -2.92
C GLU A 58 4.99 9.07 -3.36
N GLU A 59 5.00 8.07 -2.48
CA GLU A 59 4.45 6.74 -2.74
C GLU A 59 2.92 6.80 -2.79
N ILE A 60 2.32 7.60 -1.90
CA ILE A 60 0.88 7.89 -1.89
C ILE A 60 0.48 8.65 -3.16
N ALA A 61 1.23 9.68 -3.53
CA ALA A 61 0.98 10.47 -4.74
C ALA A 61 1.08 9.62 -6.02
N SER A 62 2.04 8.70 -6.09
CA SER A 62 2.21 7.79 -7.24
C SER A 62 1.07 6.77 -7.36
N ALA A 63 0.46 6.38 -6.24
CA ALA A 63 -0.69 5.48 -6.24
C ALA A 63 -1.98 6.16 -6.76
N ILE A 64 -2.14 7.45 -6.43
CA ILE A 64 -3.31 8.27 -6.82
C ILE A 64 -3.15 8.83 -8.24
N ASN A 65 -1.94 9.29 -8.59
CA ASN A 65 -1.60 9.91 -9.87
C ASN A 65 -0.55 9.09 -10.62
N PRO A 66 -0.90 7.89 -11.12
CA PRO A 66 0.04 7.08 -11.87
C PRO A 66 0.52 7.84 -13.13
N GLY A 67 1.84 7.92 -13.31
CA GLY A 67 2.47 8.62 -14.44
C GLY A 67 2.85 10.08 -14.18
N VAL A 68 2.46 10.66 -13.03
CA VAL A 68 2.93 11.99 -12.61
C VAL A 68 4.18 11.81 -11.75
N GLY A 69 5.35 11.86 -12.39
CA GLY A 69 6.64 11.78 -11.69
C GLY A 69 6.99 13.06 -10.91
N PRO A 70 7.88 12.97 -9.91
CA PRO A 70 8.34 14.14 -9.17
C PRO A 70 9.06 15.12 -10.10
N ARG A 71 8.86 16.43 -9.90
CA ARG A 71 9.62 17.45 -10.63
C ARG A 71 11.08 17.37 -10.22
N ARG A 72 11.92 16.84 -11.12
CA ARG A 72 13.37 16.86 -10.96
C ARG A 72 13.93 18.14 -11.56
N HIS A 73 14.82 18.80 -10.84
CA HIS A 73 15.61 19.90 -11.38
C HIS A 73 16.52 19.33 -12.48
N LEU A 74 16.44 19.88 -13.70
CA LEU A 74 17.25 19.42 -14.83
C LEU A 74 18.74 19.70 -14.64
N LEU A 75 19.10 20.59 -13.72
CA LEU A 75 20.46 20.98 -13.41
C LEU A 75 20.70 20.95 -11.89
N PRO A 76 21.81 20.36 -11.42
CA PRO A 76 22.23 20.46 -10.03
C PRO A 76 22.60 21.92 -9.71
N ARG A 77 22.28 22.37 -8.49
CA ARG A 77 22.70 23.68 -7.98
C ARG A 77 24.19 23.71 -7.71
#